data_AF-A0A6B3N2A2-F1
#
_entry.id   AF-A0A6B3N2A2-F1
#
_cell.length_a   1.000
_cell.length_b   1.000
_cell.length_c   1.000
_cell.angle_alpha   90.00
_cell.angle_beta   90.00
_cell.angle_gamma   90.00
#
_symmetry.space_group_name_H-M   'P 1'
#
loop_
_entity.id
_entity.type
_entity.pdbx_description
1 polymer ?
#
loop_
_entity_poly.entity_id
_entity_poly.type
_entity_poly.pdbx_seq_one_letter_code
_entity_poly.pdbx_strand_id
1 'polypeptide(L)'
;FQIGFKQQVRRFEEESTMPYVTSIERLARKEGIEEGILQNSRETLLEVLQVRFEDLPRELVEKINQIESVSVLKTLHRQGITIASLKEFQGWLDQLLSVEENRKLH
;
A
#
# COMPACT_ATOMS: atom_id res chain seq x y z
N PHE A 1 -42.50 14.53 -35.84
CA PHE A 1 -41.55 15.24 -34.96
C PHE A 1 -41.18 14.51 -33.66
N GLN A 2 -41.52 13.22 -33.43
CA GLN A 2 -41.26 12.55 -32.13
C GLN A 2 -40.12 11.51 -32.11
N ILE A 3 -39.54 11.15 -33.26
CA ILE A 3 -38.52 10.09 -33.33
C ILE A 3 -37.15 10.59 -32.83
N GLY A 4 -36.81 11.86 -33.05
CA GLY A 4 -35.53 12.45 -32.64
C GLY A 4 -35.36 12.62 -31.11
N PHE A 5 -36.45 12.90 -30.39
CA PHE A 5 -36.39 13.13 -28.94
C PHE A 5 -36.01 11.85 -28.17
N LYS A 6 -36.62 10.70 -28.51
CA LYS A 6 -36.27 9.40 -27.91
C LYS A 6 -34.85 8.94 -28.27
N GLN A 7 -34.26 9.49 -29.34
CA GLN A 7 -32.91 9.17 -29.77
C GLN A 7 -31.87 10.04 -29.05
N GLN A 8 -32.21 11.31 -28.78
CA GLN A 8 -31.40 12.20 -27.95
C GLN A 8 -31.35 11.76 -26.49
N VAL A 9 -32.48 11.37 -25.91
CA VAL A 9 -32.53 10.87 -24.51
C VAL A 9 -31.66 9.62 -24.34
N ARG A 10 -31.71 8.67 -25.28
CA ARG A 10 -30.87 7.46 -25.23
C ARG A 10 -29.38 7.73 -25.34
N ARG A 11 -28.95 8.64 -26.23
CA ARG A 11 -27.53 9.02 -26.31
C ARG A 11 -27.05 9.69 -25.02
N PHE A 12 -27.89 10.52 -24.42
CA PHE A 12 -27.57 11.19 -23.15
C PHE A 12 -27.52 10.22 -21.95
N GLU A 13 -28.42 9.23 -21.92
CA GLU A 13 -28.41 8.14 -20.93
C GLU A 13 -27.21 7.21 -21.13
N GLU A 14 -26.88 6.81 -22.35
CA GLU A 14 -25.66 6.03 -22.69
C GLU A 14 -24.38 6.80 -22.31
N GLU A 15 -24.33 8.11 -22.56
CA GLU A 15 -23.21 8.99 -22.19
C GLU A 15 -23.10 9.24 -20.68
N SER A 16 -24.20 9.21 -19.93
CA SER A 16 -24.21 9.43 -18.46
C SER A 16 -24.01 8.16 -17.63
N THR A 17 -24.33 6.99 -18.17
CA THR A 17 -24.25 5.72 -17.42
C THR A 17 -22.81 5.17 -17.36
N MET A 18 -21.97 5.53 -18.34
CA MET A 18 -20.60 5.01 -18.48
C MET A 18 -19.48 5.78 -17.74
N PRO A 19 -19.53 7.10 -17.47
CA PRO A 19 -18.41 7.81 -16.83
C PRO A 19 -18.17 7.39 -15.37
N TYR A 20 -19.25 7.19 -14.60
CA TYR A 20 -19.14 6.91 -13.16
C TYR A 20 -18.82 5.44 -12.87
N VAL A 21 -19.49 4.49 -13.54
CA VAL A 21 -19.18 3.06 -13.39
C VAL A 21 -17.71 2.81 -13.77
N THR A 22 -17.26 3.34 -14.90
CA THR A 22 -15.86 3.18 -15.31
C THR A 22 -14.87 3.94 -14.42
N SER A 23 -15.25 5.07 -13.82
CA SER A 23 -14.36 5.82 -12.91
C SER A 23 -14.26 5.17 -11.53
N ILE A 24 -15.36 4.65 -10.98
CA ILE A 24 -15.36 3.88 -9.73
C ILE A 24 -14.58 2.58 -9.92
N GLU A 25 -14.79 1.86 -11.04
CA GLU A 25 -14.00 0.66 -11.37
C GLU A 25 -12.50 0.96 -11.48
N ARG A 26 -12.13 2.09 -12.10
CA ARG A 26 -10.73 2.53 -12.17
C ARG A 26 -10.15 2.86 -10.79
N LEU A 27 -10.92 3.54 -9.94
CA LEU A 27 -10.52 3.87 -8.57
C LEU A 27 -10.35 2.59 -7.73
N ALA A 28 -11.35 1.73 -7.71
CA ALA A 28 -11.31 0.45 -6.98
C ALA A 28 -10.14 -0.44 -7.44
N ARG A 29 -9.87 -0.48 -8.76
CA ARG A 29 -8.70 -1.20 -9.28
C ARG A 29 -7.39 -0.58 -8.81
N LYS A 30 -7.30 0.74 -8.80
CA LYS A 30 -6.10 1.45 -8.35
C LYS A 30 -5.85 1.21 -6.86
N GLU A 31 -6.88 1.38 -6.03
CA GLU A 31 -6.83 1.12 -4.59
C GLU A 31 -6.42 -0.34 -4.31
N GLY A 32 -7.04 -1.31 -4.99
CA GLY A 32 -6.66 -2.72 -4.82
C GLY A 32 -5.20 -3.04 -5.23
N ILE A 33 -4.67 -2.34 -6.25
CA ILE A 33 -3.25 -2.48 -6.61
C ILE A 33 -2.35 -1.86 -5.52
N GLU A 34 -2.71 -0.69 -5.01
CA GLU A 34 -1.95 -0.01 -3.95
C GLU A 34 -1.94 -0.83 -2.65
N GLU A 35 -3.08 -1.38 -2.24
CA GLU A 35 -3.21 -2.30 -1.11
C GLU A 35 -2.39 -3.58 -1.32
N GLY A 36 -2.47 -4.18 -2.50
CA GLY A 36 -1.70 -5.39 -2.83
C GLY A 36 -0.19 -5.16 -2.77
N ILE A 37 0.29 -4.01 -3.28
CA ILE A 37 1.71 -3.64 -3.19
C ILE A 37 2.13 -3.45 -1.72
N LEU A 38 1.29 -2.82 -0.90
CA LEU A 38 1.54 -2.58 0.51
C LEU A 38 1.63 -3.90 1.29
N GLN A 39 0.64 -4.78 1.11
CA GLN A 39 0.61 -6.10 1.74
C GLN A 39 1.82 -6.95 1.33
N ASN A 40 2.08 -7.08 0.03
CA ASN A 40 3.23 -7.84 -0.45
C ASN A 40 4.55 -7.29 0.10
N SER A 41 4.69 -5.96 0.20
CA SER A 41 5.90 -5.35 0.77
C SER A 41 6.12 -5.70 2.25
N ARG A 42 5.04 -5.84 3.04
CA ARG A 42 5.09 -6.31 4.44
C ARG A 42 5.46 -7.80 4.50
N GLU A 43 4.78 -8.61 3.70
CA GLU A 43 5.00 -10.07 3.64
C GLU A 43 6.44 -10.41 3.26
N THR A 44 6.95 -9.84 2.17
CA THR A 44 8.33 -10.10 1.71
C THR A 44 9.37 -9.60 2.72
N LEU A 45 9.10 -8.50 3.44
CA LEU A 45 9.98 -8.04 4.51
C LEU A 45 10.00 -9.05 5.67
N LEU A 46 8.83 -9.47 6.15
CA LEU A 46 8.71 -10.44 7.23
C LEU A 46 9.35 -11.78 6.87
N GLU A 47 9.15 -12.26 5.64
CA GLU A 47 9.76 -13.48 5.12
C GLU A 47 11.30 -13.42 5.19
N VAL A 48 11.91 -12.32 4.73
CA VAL A 48 13.38 -12.15 4.83
C VAL A 48 13.84 -12.17 6.28
N LEU A 49 13.16 -11.46 7.17
CA LEU A 49 13.54 -11.41 8.58
C LEU A 49 13.39 -12.79 9.24
N GLN A 50 12.31 -13.51 8.93
CA GLN A 50 12.05 -14.86 9.43
C GLN A 50 13.12 -15.85 8.96
N VAL A 51 13.52 -15.79 7.69
CA VAL A 51 14.59 -16.64 7.14
C VAL A 51 15.94 -16.37 7.81
N ARG A 52 16.24 -15.11 8.14
CA ARG A 52 17.54 -14.71 8.69
C ARG A 52 17.66 -14.88 10.20
N PHE A 53 16.59 -14.65 10.94
CA PHE A 53 16.60 -14.56 12.39
C PHE A 53 15.77 -15.64 13.09
N GLU A 54 15.13 -16.52 12.31
CA GLU A 54 14.24 -17.59 12.77
C GLU A 54 13.03 -17.02 13.53
N ASP A 55 13.16 -16.66 14.80
CA ASP A 55 12.03 -16.18 15.60
C ASP A 55 11.90 -14.65 15.57
N LEU A 56 10.74 -14.18 15.10
CA LEU A 56 10.38 -12.77 15.11
C LEU A 56 9.50 -12.44 16.33
N PRO A 57 9.89 -11.47 17.18
CA PRO A 57 9.06 -10.97 18.26
C PRO A 57 7.74 -10.44 17.72
N ARG A 58 6.62 -10.79 18.38
CA ARG A 58 5.28 -10.36 17.97
C ARG A 58 5.19 -8.84 17.79
N GLU A 59 5.77 -8.08 18.71
CA GLU A 59 5.77 -6.62 18.67
C GLU A 59 6.42 -6.08 17.39
N LEU A 60 7.48 -6.72 16.89
CA LEU A 60 8.14 -6.33 15.64
C LEU A 60 7.22 -6.56 14.44
N VAL A 61 6.54 -7.71 14.39
CA VAL A 61 5.59 -8.04 13.32
C VAL A 61 4.43 -7.04 13.31
N GLU A 62 3.89 -6.72 14.49
CA GLU A 62 2.81 -5.73 14.64
C GLU A 62 3.27 -4.34 14.17
N LYS A 63 4.46 -3.88 14.58
CA LYS A 63 5.03 -2.61 14.11
C LYS A 63 5.17 -2.56 12.60
N ILE A 64 5.70 -3.61 11.96
CA ILE A 64 5.85 -3.68 10.50
C ILE A 64 4.48 -3.62 9.79
N ASN A 65 3.48 -4.31 10.33
CA ASN A 65 2.13 -4.33 9.76
C ASN A 65 1.40 -2.98 9.86
N GLN A 66 1.80 -2.10 10.78
CA GLN A 66 1.26 -0.75 10.90
C GLN A 66 1.90 0.24 9.92
N ILE A 67 2.98 -0.13 9.22
CA ILE A 67 3.65 0.77 8.25
C ILE A 67 2.81 0.85 6.98
N GLU A 68 2.32 2.05 6.66
CA GLU A 68 1.53 2.33 5.44
C GLU A 68 2.36 2.83 4.26
N SER A 69 3.66 3.06 4.47
CA SER A 69 4.57 3.57 3.43
C SER A 69 5.36 2.45 2.76
N VAL A 70 5.06 2.19 1.49
CA VAL A 70 5.79 1.22 0.64
C VAL A 70 7.28 1.59 0.52
N SER A 71 7.62 2.88 0.48
CA SER A 71 9.02 3.32 0.38
C SER A 71 9.81 3.02 1.65
N VAL A 72 9.18 3.15 2.81
CA VAL A 72 9.74 2.74 4.10
C VAL A 72 9.94 1.23 4.13
N LEU A 73 8.91 0.44 3.77
CA LEU A 73 9.01 -1.02 3.73
C LEU A 73 10.11 -1.52 2.79
N LYS A 74 10.26 -0.92 1.60
CA LYS A 74 11.37 -1.25 0.67
C LYS A 74 12.74 -0.93 1.26
N THR A 75 12.84 0.14 2.04
CA THR A 75 14.10 0.52 2.71
C THR A 75 14.44 -0.46 3.83
N LEU A 76 13.45 -0.81 4.65
CA LEU A 76 13.58 -1.85 5.67
C LEU A 76 13.91 -3.21 5.07
N HIS A 77 13.34 -3.57 3.92
CA HIS A 77 13.63 -4.83 3.24
C HIS A 77 15.11 -4.91 2.81
N ARG A 78 15.63 -3.85 2.17
CA ARG A 78 17.07 -3.80 1.82
C ARG A 78 17.96 -3.92 3.05
N GLN A 79 17.61 -3.21 4.12
CA GLN A 79 18.38 -3.26 5.37
C GLN A 79 18.27 -4.62 6.07
N GLY A 80 17.09 -5.22 6.02
CA GLY A 80 16.79 -6.54 6.59
C GLY A 80 17.57 -7.66 5.93
N ILE A 81 18.11 -7.48 4.73
CA ILE A 81 19.01 -8.44 4.06
C ILE A 81 20.44 -8.38 4.61
N THR A 82 20.93 -7.19 4.98
CA THR A 82 22.35 -6.95 5.26
C THR A 82 22.67 -6.76 6.74
N ILE A 83 21.70 -6.35 7.56
CA ILE A 83 21.92 -6.01 8.97
C ILE A 83 22.39 -7.21 9.80
N ALA A 84 23.26 -6.99 10.79
CA ALA A 84 23.94 -8.09 11.47
C ALA A 84 23.05 -8.82 12.49
N SER A 85 22.06 -8.14 13.06
CA SER A 85 21.20 -8.73 14.08
C SER A 85 19.78 -8.14 14.08
N LEU A 86 18.87 -8.90 14.68
CA LEU A 86 17.49 -8.47 14.90
C LEU A 86 17.38 -7.24 15.81
N LYS A 87 18.26 -7.14 16.82
CA LYS A 87 18.30 -5.99 17.75
C LYS A 87 18.68 -4.70 17.03
N GLU A 88 19.68 -4.77 16.15
CA GLU A 88 20.07 -3.62 15.31
C GLU A 88 18.94 -3.24 14.35
N PHE A 89 18.23 -4.22 13.79
CA PHE A 89 17.07 -3.97 12.94
C PHE A 89 15.95 -3.23 13.68
N GLN A 90 15.62 -3.64 14.89
CA GLN A 90 14.63 -2.97 15.72
C GLN A 90 15.04 -1.51 16.02
N GLY A 91 16.30 -1.28 16.41
CA GLY A 91 16.79 0.08 16.64
C GLY A 91 16.72 0.97 15.40
N TRP A 92 17.06 0.41 14.22
CA TRP A 92 16.94 1.12 12.96
C TRP A 92 15.48 1.43 12.59
N LEU A 93 14.57 0.48 12.81
CA LEU A 93 13.14 0.64 12.59
C LEU A 93 12.60 1.80 13.44
N ASP A 94 12.85 1.80 14.74
CA ASP A 94 12.37 2.83 15.66
C ASP A 94 12.92 4.21 15.27
N GLN A 95 14.21 4.30 14.89
CA GLN A 95 14.81 5.54 14.39
C GLN A 95 14.11 6.03 13.12
N LEU A 96 13.87 5.15 12.15
CA LEU A 96 13.29 5.52 10.87
C LEU A 96 11.82 5.98 11.02
N LEU A 97 11.05 5.33 11.88
CA LEU A 97 9.67 5.75 12.18
C LEU A 97 9.62 7.11 12.87
N SER A 98 10.52 7.38 13.82
CA SER A 98 10.59 8.70 14.47
C SER A 98 10.90 9.83 13.47
N VAL A 99 11.75 9.58 12.47
CA VAL A 99 12.05 10.57 11.42
C VAL A 99 10.84 10.82 10.53
N GLU A 100 10.10 9.78 10.17
CA GLU A 100 8.93 9.89 9.31
C GLU A 100 7.77 10.61 10.01
N GLU A 101 7.56 10.37 11.30
CA GLU A 101 6.60 11.11 12.13
C GLU A 101 6.92 12.61 12.16
N ASN A 102 8.20 12.96 12.36
CA ASN A 102 8.65 14.34 12.34
C ASN A 102 8.46 15.02 10.97
N ARG A 103 8.57 14.27 9.87
CA ARG A 103 8.32 14.80 8.52
C ARG A 103 6.84 15.09 8.27
N LYS A 104 5.91 14.31 8.84
CA LYS A 104 4.46 14.51 8.68
C LYS A 104 3.92 15.73 9.45
N LEU A 105 4.68 16.27 10.40
CA LEU A 105 4.31 17.41 11.23
C LEU A 105 4.68 18.78 10.62
N HIS A 106 5.27 18.80 9.42
CA HIS A 106 5.67 19.99 8.68
C HIS A 106 5.06 20.01 7.27
#